data_AF-A0A482F4D8-F1
#
_entry.id   AF-A0A482F4D8-F1
#
_cell.length_a   1.000
_cell.length_b   1.000
_cell.length_c   1.000
_cell.angle_alpha   90.00
_cell.angle_beta   90.00
_cell.angle_gamma   90.00
#
_symmetry.space_group_name_H-M   'P 1'
#
loop_
_entity.id
_entity.type
_entity.pdbx_description
1 polymer ?
#
loop_
_entity_poly.entity_id
_entity_poly.type
_entity_poly.pdbx_seq_one_letter_code
_entity_poly.pdbx_strand_id
1 'polypeptide(L)'
;MDFRKKILKRAGLNPGEVISECHEKGGAIIDINENLYEAQAHFLDGHRNQAIGAIDTAVERAREARVKGALSESAMRDWIGDLKDLRKLAWDFTVGKEDVVQEIKNLRWQATSMAFNAVLRCME
;
A
#
# COMPACT_ATOMS: atom_id res chain seq x y z
N MET A 1 -11.93 -15.08 3.44
CA MET A 1 -12.62 -13.77 3.44
C MET A 1 -11.59 -12.72 3.08
N ASP A 2 -11.70 -12.17 1.87
CA ASP A 2 -10.83 -11.14 1.27
C ASP A 2 -10.56 -9.97 2.23
N PHE A 3 -9.30 -9.50 2.28
CA PHE A 3 -8.85 -8.40 3.14
C PHE A 3 -9.66 -7.13 2.88
N ARG A 4 -9.99 -6.85 1.60
CA ARG A 4 -10.89 -5.75 1.21
C ARG A 4 -12.23 -5.80 1.93
N LYS A 5 -12.87 -6.97 1.96
CA LYS A 5 -14.17 -7.16 2.62
C LYS A 5 -14.10 -6.95 4.13
N LYS A 6 -12.94 -7.21 4.76
CA LYS A 6 -12.75 -6.98 6.21
C LYS A 6 -12.62 -5.50 6.56
N ILE A 7 -11.91 -4.71 5.74
CA ILE A 7 -11.79 -3.26 5.93
C ILE A 7 -13.16 -2.60 5.79
N LEU A 8 -13.88 -2.89 4.70
CA LEU A 8 -15.23 -2.33 4.47
C LEU A 8 -16.20 -2.67 5.60
N LYS A 9 -16.21 -3.94 6.05
CA LYS A 9 -17.07 -4.36 7.16
C LYS A 9 -16.71 -3.67 8.49
N ARG A 10 -15.42 -3.47 8.78
CA ARG A 10 -14.97 -2.75 10.00
C ARG A 10 -15.31 -1.26 9.96
N ALA A 11 -15.38 -0.68 8.77
CA ALA A 11 -15.83 0.67 8.54
C ALA A 11 -17.37 0.84 8.67
N GLY A 12 -18.11 -0.24 8.95
CA GLY A 12 -19.58 -0.23 9.00
C GLY A 12 -20.25 -0.25 7.63
N LEU A 13 -19.49 -0.56 6.57
CA LEU A 13 -19.92 -0.41 5.19
C LEU A 13 -20.39 -1.74 4.63
N ASN A 14 -21.56 -1.72 3.99
CA ASN A 14 -22.10 -2.89 3.32
C ASN A 14 -21.33 -3.08 1.99
N PRO A 15 -20.62 -4.20 1.78
CA PRO A 15 -19.77 -4.38 0.60
C PRO A 15 -20.53 -4.34 -0.74
N GLY A 16 -21.87 -4.46 -0.72
CA GLY A 16 -22.73 -4.37 -1.90
C GLY A 16 -23.24 -2.96 -2.24
N GLU A 17 -23.05 -1.96 -1.38
CA GLU A 17 -23.62 -0.60 -1.54
C GLU A 17 -22.56 0.49 -1.76
N VAL A 18 -21.27 0.14 -1.77
CA VAL A 18 -20.19 1.09 -2.08
C VAL A 18 -20.17 1.33 -3.59
N ILE A 19 -20.37 2.59 -4.00
CA ILE A 19 -20.31 3.06 -5.39
C ILE A 19 -19.04 2.51 -6.06
N SER A 20 -19.20 1.87 -7.24
CA SER A 20 -18.14 1.17 -7.99
C SER A 20 -16.79 1.92 -8.01
N GLU A 21 -16.85 3.24 -8.21
CA GLU A 21 -15.69 4.13 -8.31
C GLU A 21 -14.88 4.23 -7.00
N CYS A 22 -15.53 4.14 -5.85
CA CYS A 22 -14.90 4.27 -4.53
C CYS A 22 -14.23 2.96 -4.11
N HIS A 23 -14.80 1.83 -4.54
CA HIS A 23 -14.17 0.53 -4.42
C HIS A 23 -12.95 0.41 -5.34
N GLU A 24 -12.99 1.00 -6.54
CA GLU A 24 -11.85 1.03 -7.47
C GLU A 24 -10.70 1.92 -6.97
N LYS A 25 -11.00 3.13 -6.48
CA LYS A 25 -9.98 4.06 -5.95
C LYS A 25 -9.37 3.55 -4.64
N GLY A 26 -10.20 3.17 -3.68
CA GLY A 26 -9.73 2.56 -2.43
C GLY A 26 -9.00 1.25 -2.69
N GLY A 27 -9.49 0.46 -3.65
CA GLY A 27 -8.86 -0.77 -4.09
C GLY A 27 -7.45 -0.57 -4.62
N ALA A 28 -7.22 0.43 -5.47
CA ALA A 28 -5.89 0.70 -6.01
C ALA A 28 -4.86 1.06 -4.93
N ILE A 29 -5.27 1.71 -3.84
CA ILE A 29 -4.41 2.01 -2.70
C ILE A 29 -4.17 0.75 -1.84
N ILE A 30 -5.18 -0.13 -1.72
CA ILE A 30 -5.03 -1.42 -1.04
C ILE A 30 -4.01 -2.30 -1.77
N ASP A 31 -3.97 -2.27 -3.11
CA ASP A 31 -3.00 -3.05 -3.88
C ASP A 31 -1.54 -2.64 -3.57
N ILE A 32 -1.29 -1.36 -3.26
CA ILE A 32 0.02 -0.88 -2.76
C ILE A 32 0.33 -1.51 -1.39
N ASN A 33 -0.65 -1.54 -0.48
CA ASN A 33 -0.49 -2.12 0.86
C ASN A 33 -0.18 -3.62 0.81
N GLU A 34 -0.85 -4.36 -0.07
CA GLU A 34 -0.67 -5.80 -0.22
C GLU A 34 0.76 -6.12 -0.66
N ASN A 35 1.31 -5.39 -1.63
CA ASN A 35 2.70 -5.55 -2.05
C ASN A 35 3.69 -5.17 -0.94
N LEU A 36 3.40 -4.14 -0.14
CA LEU A 36 4.21 -3.83 1.04
C LEU A 36 4.12 -4.92 2.12
N TYR A 37 2.97 -5.57 2.28
CA TYR A 37 2.84 -6.72 3.19
C TYR A 37 3.68 -7.91 2.72
N GLU A 38 3.65 -8.21 1.43
CA GLU A 38 4.50 -9.25 0.82
C GLU A 38 5.98 -8.91 0.98
N ALA A 39 6.37 -7.66 0.74
CA ALA A 39 7.73 -7.19 0.97
C ALA A 39 8.17 -7.41 2.43
N GLN A 40 7.30 -7.10 3.39
CA GLN A 40 7.55 -7.34 4.81
C GLN A 40 7.79 -8.82 5.10
N ALA A 41 6.92 -9.70 4.59
CA ALA A 41 7.00 -11.13 4.80
C ALA A 41 8.31 -11.69 4.24
N HIS A 42 8.63 -11.37 2.98
CA HIS A 42 9.88 -11.77 2.35
C HIS A 42 11.11 -11.26 3.11
N PHE A 43 11.09 -10.02 3.61
CA PHE A 43 12.20 -9.48 4.38
C PHE A 43 12.36 -10.17 5.74
N LEU A 44 11.24 -10.50 6.40
CA LEU A 44 11.23 -11.27 7.64
C LEU A 44 11.76 -12.70 7.44
N ASP A 45 11.52 -13.30 6.29
CA ASP A 45 12.01 -14.64 5.93
C ASP A 45 13.45 -14.64 5.40
N GLY A 46 14.08 -13.46 5.27
CA GLY A 46 15.45 -13.31 4.77
C GLY A 46 15.56 -13.33 3.24
N HIS A 47 14.44 -13.37 2.52
CA HIS A 47 14.37 -13.33 1.07
C HIS A 47 14.41 -11.89 0.51
N ARG A 48 15.53 -11.19 0.70
CA ARG A 48 15.67 -9.77 0.31
C ARG A 48 15.31 -9.49 -1.15
N ASN A 49 15.75 -10.31 -2.10
CA ASN A 49 15.46 -10.12 -3.52
C ASN A 49 13.95 -10.17 -3.81
N GLN A 50 13.22 -11.06 -3.13
CA GLN A 50 11.76 -11.15 -3.25
C GLN A 50 11.09 -9.92 -2.61
N ALA A 51 11.61 -9.47 -1.46
CA ALA A 51 11.13 -8.26 -0.81
C ALA A 51 11.29 -7.02 -1.71
N ILE A 52 12.45 -6.90 -2.36
CA ILE A 52 12.72 -5.83 -3.35
C ILE A 52 11.77 -5.93 -4.54
N GLY A 53 11.52 -7.14 -5.07
CA GLY A 53 10.56 -7.34 -6.15
C GLY A 53 9.13 -6.92 -5.78
N ALA A 54 8.71 -7.16 -4.54
CA ALA A 54 7.41 -6.70 -4.03
C ALA A 54 7.38 -5.16 -3.88
N ILE A 55 8.47 -4.53 -3.44
CA ILE A 55 8.59 -3.06 -3.40
C ILE A 55 8.52 -2.45 -4.82
N ASP A 56 9.21 -3.05 -5.79
CA ASP A 56 9.16 -2.62 -7.18
C ASP A 56 7.73 -2.76 -7.76
N THR A 57 6.99 -3.80 -7.36
CA THR A 57 5.58 -3.96 -7.73
C THR A 57 4.70 -2.89 -7.07
N ALA A 58 4.96 -2.52 -5.81
CA ALA A 58 4.25 -1.45 -5.13
C ALA A 58 4.42 -0.08 -5.84
N VAL A 59 5.59 0.18 -6.43
CA VAL A 59 5.84 1.38 -7.26
C VAL A 59 4.90 1.41 -8.46
N GLU A 60 4.74 0.28 -9.15
CA GLU A 60 3.84 0.20 -10.29
C GLU A 60 2.36 0.35 -9.86
N ARG A 61 1.97 -0.21 -8.71
CA ARG A 61 0.63 0.02 -8.15
C ARG A 61 0.36 1.49 -7.80
N ALA A 62 1.37 2.24 -7.35
CA ALA A 62 1.23 3.68 -7.13
C ALA A 62 0.95 4.45 -8.45
N ARG A 63 1.57 4.04 -9.56
CA ARG A 63 1.29 4.61 -10.89
C ARG A 63 -0.12 4.29 -11.35
N GLU A 64 -0.54 3.03 -11.20
CA GLU A 64 -1.90 2.60 -11.54
C GLU A 64 -2.96 3.32 -10.70
N ALA A 65 -2.71 3.51 -9.39
CA ALA A 65 -3.58 4.25 -8.50
C ALA A 65 -3.76 5.71 -8.96
N ARG A 66 -2.72 6.34 -9.49
CA ARG A 66 -2.83 7.67 -10.12
C ARG A 66 -3.68 7.63 -11.40
N VAL A 67 -3.48 6.65 -12.27
CA VAL A 67 -4.27 6.51 -13.51
C VAL A 67 -5.77 6.32 -13.19
N LYS A 68 -6.08 5.58 -12.12
CA LYS A 68 -7.44 5.37 -11.61
C LYS A 68 -8.01 6.57 -10.83
N GLY A 69 -7.27 7.67 -10.72
CA GLY A 69 -7.68 8.86 -9.98
C GLY A 69 -7.76 8.65 -8.45
N ALA A 70 -7.12 7.60 -7.93
CA ALA A 70 -7.01 7.34 -6.49
C ALA A 70 -5.91 8.16 -5.82
N LEU A 71 -4.87 8.54 -6.58
CA LEU A 71 -3.78 9.42 -6.15
C LEU A 71 -3.71 10.65 -7.05
N SER A 72 -3.39 11.80 -6.46
CA SER A 72 -2.93 12.96 -7.22
C SER A 72 -1.52 12.72 -7.78
N GLU A 73 -1.10 13.53 -8.74
CA GLU A 73 0.26 13.47 -9.29
C GLU A 73 1.34 13.71 -8.22
N SER A 74 1.08 14.62 -7.27
CA SER A 74 2.00 14.87 -6.15
C SER A 74 2.06 13.66 -5.22
N ALA A 75 0.91 13.15 -4.77
CA ALA A 75 0.86 12.01 -3.87
C ALA A 75 1.53 10.76 -4.49
N MET A 76 1.31 10.51 -5.78
CA MET A 76 1.99 9.41 -6.49
C MET A 76 3.51 9.59 -6.52
N ARG A 77 4.01 10.82 -6.72
CA ARG A 77 5.45 11.09 -6.67
C ARG A 77 6.04 10.89 -5.27
N ASP A 78 5.33 11.32 -4.24
CA ASP A 78 5.73 11.13 -2.84
C ASP A 78 5.82 9.63 -2.52
N TRP A 79 4.78 8.85 -2.84
CA TRP A 79 4.79 7.39 -2.70
C TRP A 79 5.97 6.73 -3.41
N ILE A 80 6.26 7.12 -4.66
CA ILE A 80 7.40 6.58 -5.41
C ILE A 80 8.73 6.96 -4.75
N GLY A 81 8.82 8.16 -4.17
CA GLY A 81 9.98 8.60 -3.39
C GLY A 81 10.22 7.68 -2.20
N ASP A 82 9.19 7.53 -1.36
CA ASP A 82 9.25 6.71 -0.14
C ASP A 82 9.57 5.23 -0.47
N LEU A 83 8.95 4.68 -1.51
CA LEU A 83 9.22 3.30 -1.96
C LEU A 83 10.65 3.12 -2.49
N LYS A 84 11.23 4.14 -3.14
CA LYS A 84 12.62 4.11 -3.58
C LYS A 84 13.59 4.16 -2.40
N ASP A 85 13.28 4.93 -1.38
CA ASP A 85 14.11 5.00 -0.18
C ASP A 85 14.00 3.72 0.64
N LEU A 86 12.80 3.13 0.75
CA LEU A 86 12.62 1.79 1.30
C LEU A 86 13.42 0.74 0.52
N ARG A 87 13.43 0.80 -0.81
CA ARG A 87 14.23 -0.10 -1.65
C ARG A 87 15.72 0.02 -1.34
N LYS A 88 16.26 1.23 -1.16
CA LYS A 88 17.66 1.45 -0.77
C LYS A 88 17.94 0.86 0.61
N LEU A 89 17.05 1.11 1.58
CA LEU A 89 17.16 0.55 2.93
C LEU A 89 17.17 -0.98 2.92
N ALA A 90 16.31 -1.60 2.10
CA ALA A 90 16.25 -3.07 1.98
C ALA A 90 17.52 -3.66 1.33
N TRP A 91 18.19 -2.91 0.47
CA TRP A 91 19.47 -3.27 -0.14
C TRP A 91 20.67 -3.10 0.81
N ASP A 92 20.55 -2.23 1.80
CA ASP A 92 21.63 -1.98 2.74
C ASP A 92 21.77 -3.13 3.74
N PHE A 93 22.94 -3.78 3.74
CA PHE A 93 23.25 -4.88 4.67
C PHE A 93 23.68 -4.41 6.06
N THR A 94 23.93 -3.10 6.21
CA THR A 94 24.34 -2.49 7.47
C THR A 94 23.15 -2.03 8.31
N VAL A 95 21.98 -1.85 7.69
CA VAL A 95 20.74 -1.45 8.37
C VAL A 95 20.12 -2.64 9.09
N GLY A 96 19.63 -2.39 10.32
CA GLY A 96 18.97 -3.38 11.14
C GLY A 96 17.69 -3.91 10.47
N LYS A 97 17.44 -5.21 10.62
CA LYS A 97 16.21 -5.83 10.08
C LYS A 97 14.95 -5.17 10.61
N GLU A 98 14.99 -4.71 11.86
CA GLU A 98 13.89 -4.02 12.52
C GLU A 98 13.58 -2.66 11.89
N ASP A 99 14.61 -1.92 11.47
CA ASP A 99 14.45 -0.60 10.84
C ASP A 99 13.70 -0.72 9.51
N VAL A 100 14.12 -1.66 8.65
CA VAL A 100 13.45 -1.91 7.37
C VAL A 100 12.01 -2.36 7.58
N VAL A 101 11.77 -3.28 8.52
CA VAL A 101 10.41 -3.76 8.83
C VAL A 101 9.53 -2.63 9.39
N GLN A 102 10.10 -1.75 10.21
CA GLN A 102 9.36 -0.62 10.77
C GLN A 102 8.97 0.38 9.67
N GLU A 103 9.86 0.65 8.72
CA GLU A 103 9.56 1.53 7.61
C GLU A 103 8.46 0.95 6.71
N ILE A 104 8.51 -0.36 6.43
CA ILE A 104 7.42 -1.04 5.72
C ILE A 104 6.09 -0.90 6.46
N LYS A 105 6.07 -1.04 7.80
CA LYS A 105 4.86 -0.86 8.60
C LYS A 105 4.32 0.57 8.52
N ASN A 106 5.19 1.58 8.54
CA ASN A 106 4.80 2.99 8.43
C ASN A 106 4.09 3.25 7.11
N LEU A 107 4.66 2.80 6.00
CA LEU A 107 4.05 2.92 4.67
C LEU A 107 2.72 2.14 4.58
N ARG A 108 2.66 0.93 5.13
CA ARG A 108 1.40 0.17 5.18
C ARG A 108 0.31 0.90 5.96
N TRP A 109 0.67 1.52 7.08
CA TRP A 109 -0.28 2.32 7.86
C TRP A 109 -0.82 3.48 7.01
N GLN A 110 0.05 4.24 6.36
CA GLN A 110 -0.35 5.34 5.47
C GLN A 110 -1.27 4.86 4.35
N ALA A 111 -0.94 3.77 3.65
CA ALA A 111 -1.77 3.21 2.59
C ALA A 111 -3.17 2.82 3.12
N THR A 112 -3.23 2.21 4.31
CA THR A 112 -4.51 1.83 4.93
C THR A 112 -5.35 3.06 5.26
N SER A 113 -4.73 4.09 5.86
CA SER A 113 -5.42 5.34 6.19
C SER A 113 -5.92 6.07 4.93
N MET A 114 -5.13 6.10 3.86
CA MET A 114 -5.54 6.71 2.59
C MET A 114 -6.68 5.94 1.93
N ALA A 115 -6.61 4.61 1.88
CA ALA A 115 -7.69 3.79 1.34
C ALA A 115 -8.99 3.99 2.13
N PHE A 116 -8.90 4.03 3.46
CA PHE A 116 -10.06 4.29 4.33
C PHE A 116 -10.65 5.69 4.08
N ASN A 117 -9.81 6.73 4.00
CA ASN A 117 -10.26 8.09 3.71
C ASN A 117 -10.88 8.22 2.31
N ALA A 118 -10.34 7.52 1.31
CA ALA A 118 -10.91 7.49 -0.04
C ALA A 118 -12.31 6.87 -0.05
N VAL A 119 -12.54 5.84 0.77
CA VAL A 119 -13.86 5.24 0.94
C VAL A 119 -14.80 6.18 1.71
N LEU A 120 -14.34 6.84 2.78
CA LEU A 120 -15.18 7.77 3.56
C LEU A 120 -15.65 8.98 2.75
N ARG A 121 -14.78 9.60 1.94
CA ARG A 121 -15.14 10.77 1.10
C ARG A 121 -16.20 10.47 0.04
N CYS A 122 -16.48 9.20 -0.21
CA CYS A 122 -17.52 8.76 -1.11
C CYS A 122 -18.89 8.59 -0.46
N MET A 123 -18.97 8.76 0.86
CA MET A 123 -20.18 8.59 1.66
C MET A 123 -20.78 9.91 2.13
N GLU A 124 -20.06 11.00 1.87
CA GLU A 124 -20.50 12.39 2.02
C GLU A 124 -21.12 12.89 0.72
#